data_AF-A0A7X7LJJ1-F1
#
_entry.id   AF-A0A7X7LJJ1-F1
#
_cell.length_a   1.000
_cell.length_b   1.000
_cell.length_c   1.000
_cell.angle_alpha   90.00
_cell.angle_beta   90.00
_cell.angle_gamma   90.00
#
_symmetry.space_group_name_H-M   'P 1'
#
loop_
_entity.id
_entity.type
_entity.pdbx_description
1 polymer ?
#
loop_
_entity_poly.entity_id
_entity_poly.type
_entity_poly.pdbx_seq_one_letter_code
_entity_poly.pdbx_strand_id
1 'polypeptide(L)'
;MKKIKFPRIHGGFYRLIYGCLFAGFIFFSACTNPDDIGLDFIDDQLGVERVDTFLIYASTVKEDSIRTDYSALNLAGFINDPVFGRTKSGFFAQYRMNSDNIDFGENPQIDSVVLSLVYGGYYGDTLTPQTIRVMEIKDS
;
A
#
# COMPACT_ATOMS: atom_id res chain seq x y z
N MET A 1 16.43 106.07 33.68
CA MET A 1 15.35 105.37 32.96
C MET A 1 15.83 104.96 31.58
N LYS A 2 15.97 103.66 31.30
CA LYS A 2 16.22 103.13 29.94
C LYS A 2 15.45 101.81 29.83
N LYS A 3 14.30 101.83 29.13
CA LYS A 3 13.47 100.63 28.91
C LYS A 3 14.11 99.78 27.81
N ILE A 4 14.48 98.55 28.15
CA ILE A 4 14.96 97.54 27.20
C ILE A 4 13.74 96.83 26.63
N LYS A 5 13.57 96.90 25.30
CA LYS A 5 12.47 96.31 24.53
C LYS A 5 12.89 94.89 24.12
N PHE A 6 12.20 93.87 24.61
CA PHE A 6 12.40 92.48 24.18
C PHE A 6 11.71 92.24 22.82
N PRO A 7 12.40 91.67 21.81
CA PRO A 7 11.79 91.35 20.53
C PRO A 7 10.98 90.06 20.63
N ARG A 8 9.82 90.08 19.97
CA ARG A 8 8.82 89.02 19.90
C ARG A 8 9.19 88.04 18.79
N ILE A 9 9.83 86.91 19.13
CA ILE A 9 10.25 85.88 18.17
C ILE A 9 9.20 84.75 18.18
N HIS A 10 8.79 84.34 16.98
CA HIS A 10 7.49 83.75 16.66
C HIS A 10 7.41 82.22 16.90
N GLY A 11 6.21 81.73 17.23
CA GLY A 11 5.88 80.35 17.63
C GLY A 11 6.06 79.23 16.61
N GLY A 12 6.86 79.44 15.55
CA GLY A 12 7.24 78.39 14.60
C GLY A 12 8.30 77.42 15.16
N PHE A 13 9.18 77.91 16.05
CA PHE A 13 10.28 77.08 16.58
C PHE A 13 9.79 76.00 17.56
N TYR A 14 8.79 76.33 18.39
CA TYR A 14 8.18 75.37 19.30
C TYR A 14 7.41 74.26 18.56
N ARG A 15 6.78 74.56 17.41
CA ARG A 15 6.08 73.55 16.60
C ARG A 15 7.02 72.49 16.02
N LEU A 16 8.23 72.89 15.62
CA LEU A 16 9.27 71.97 15.15
C LEU A 16 9.78 71.05 16.27
N ILE A 17 9.99 71.58 17.47
CA ILE A 17 10.44 70.81 18.64
C ILE A 17 9.38 69.77 19.06
N TYR A 18 8.11 70.17 19.15
CA TYR A 18 7.02 69.24 19.48
C TYR A 18 6.81 68.19 18.37
N GLY A 19 7.01 68.54 17.10
CA GLY A 19 6.96 67.60 15.98
C GLY A 19 8.05 66.52 16.08
N CYS A 20 9.29 66.90 16.39
CA CYS A 20 10.40 65.96 16.56
C CYS A 20 10.21 65.06 17.79
N LEU A 21 9.69 65.58 18.89
CA LEU A 21 9.39 64.79 20.09
C LEU A 21 8.27 63.76 19.83
N PHE A 22 7.22 64.13 19.10
CA PHE A 22 6.15 63.21 18.72
C PHE A 22 6.64 62.12 17.75
N ALA A 23 7.47 62.48 16.77
CA ALA A 23 8.08 61.52 15.85
C ALA A 23 9.01 60.54 16.59
N GLY A 24 9.80 61.01 17.56
CA GLY A 24 10.66 60.16 18.39
C GLY A 24 9.88 59.13 19.21
N PHE A 25 8.70 59.49 19.72
CA PHE A 25 7.86 58.59 20.51
C PHE A 25 7.31 57.42 19.67
N ILE A 26 7.02 57.65 18.38
CA ILE A 26 6.53 56.60 17.45
C ILE A 26 7.60 55.53 17.18
N PHE A 27 8.89 55.92 17.13
CA PHE A 27 9.98 54.96 16.91
C PHE A 27 10.23 54.03 18.09
N PHE A 28 9.89 54.43 19.32
CA PHE A 28 10.03 53.58 20.51
C PHE A 28 8.84 52.62 20.72
N SER A 29 7.74 52.79 19.99
CA SER A 29 6.57 51.90 20.04
C SER A 29 6.61 50.72 19.05
N ALA A 30 7.76 50.44 18.42
CA ALA A 30 7.92 49.25 17.60
C ALA A 30 7.98 48.00 18.50
N CYS A 31 6.87 47.26 18.58
CA CYS A 31 6.79 45.96 19.22
C CYS A 31 7.26 44.87 18.23
N THR A 32 8.22 44.04 18.65
CA THR A 32 8.49 42.74 18.00
C THR A 32 7.55 41.71 18.62
N ASN A 33 6.91 40.87 17.80
CA ASN A 33 6.10 39.77 18.30
C ASN A 33 7.01 38.77 19.06
N PRO A 34 6.64 38.32 20.27
CA PRO A 34 7.38 37.26 20.93
C PRO A 34 7.08 35.93 20.23
N ASP A 35 8.02 35.46 19.40
CA ASP A 35 7.88 34.20 18.66
C ASP A 35 8.11 32.94 19.53
N ASP A 36 8.44 33.11 20.83
CA ASP A 36 8.91 32.03 21.71
C ASP A 36 7.83 31.43 22.64
N ILE A 37 6.56 31.85 22.54
CA ILE A 37 5.51 31.32 23.43
C ILE A 37 4.99 29.98 22.88
N GLY A 38 5.62 28.87 23.32
CA GLY A 38 5.17 27.52 23.00
C GLY A 38 6.30 26.51 22.73
N LEU A 39 7.51 26.98 22.45
CA LEU A 39 8.67 26.11 22.20
C LEU A 39 9.29 25.55 23.50
N ASP A 40 9.12 26.26 24.62
CA ASP A 40 9.59 25.84 25.95
C ASP A 40 8.77 24.68 26.57
N PHE A 41 7.65 24.28 25.97
CA PHE A 41 6.83 23.14 26.41
C PHE A 41 7.18 21.84 25.70
N ILE A 42 8.10 21.86 24.73
CA ILE A 42 8.68 20.65 24.16
C ILE A 42 9.83 20.26 25.07
N ASP A 43 9.49 19.81 26.29
CA ASP A 43 10.40 19.01 27.08
C ASP A 43 10.73 17.79 26.22
N ASP A 44 12.02 17.57 25.98
CA ASP A 44 12.60 16.48 25.18
C ASP A 44 12.33 15.09 25.81
N GLN A 45 11.42 15.04 26.79
CA GLN A 45 10.94 13.88 27.54
C GLN A 45 9.47 13.57 27.24
N LEU A 46 9.01 13.74 26.00
CA LEU A 46 7.94 12.84 25.55
C LEU A 46 8.53 11.43 25.68
N GLY A 47 8.03 10.67 26.67
CA GLY A 47 8.40 9.27 26.94
C GLY A 47 8.00 8.35 25.79
N VAL A 48 8.55 8.61 24.61
CA VAL A 48 8.35 7.85 23.39
C VAL A 48 9.25 6.63 23.52
N GLU A 49 8.72 5.60 24.15
CA GLU A 49 9.33 4.27 24.07
C GLU A 49 9.26 3.79 22.62
N ARG A 50 10.41 3.84 21.93
CA ARG A 50 10.55 3.28 20.59
C ARG A 50 10.82 1.79 20.72
N VAL A 51 9.81 0.98 20.46
CA VAL A 51 9.93 -0.49 20.39
C VAL A 51 10.19 -0.88 18.95
N ASP A 52 11.44 -1.22 18.62
CA ASP A 52 11.87 -1.62 17.26
C ASP A 52 11.89 -3.15 17.07
N THR A 53 11.59 -3.91 18.13
CA THR A 53 11.61 -5.37 18.13
C THR A 53 10.28 -5.88 18.66
N PHE A 54 9.37 -6.17 17.73
CA PHE A 54 8.13 -6.90 18.02
C PHE A 54 8.19 -8.27 17.35
N LEU A 55 7.75 -9.30 18.07
CA LEU A 55 7.65 -10.66 17.55
C LEU A 55 6.36 -10.78 16.73
N ILE A 56 6.50 -10.97 15.41
CA ILE A 56 5.38 -11.31 14.54
C ILE A 56 5.23 -12.83 14.50
N TYR A 57 4.11 -13.32 14.99
CA TYR A 57 3.71 -14.71 14.81
C TYR A 57 2.85 -14.81 13.56
N ALA A 58 3.41 -15.37 12.49
CA ALA A 58 2.69 -15.65 11.25
C ALA A 58 2.63 -17.16 11.02
N SER A 59 1.50 -17.66 10.55
CA SER A 59 1.31 -19.05 10.15
C SER A 59 0.59 -19.12 8.82
N THR A 60 0.96 -20.06 7.97
CA THR A 60 0.22 -20.35 6.74
C THR A 60 -1.07 -21.06 7.10
N VAL A 61 -2.19 -20.53 6.62
CA VAL A 61 -3.50 -21.19 6.71
C VAL A 61 -3.87 -21.63 5.30
N LYS A 62 -4.41 -22.85 5.18
CA LYS A 62 -4.89 -23.36 3.89
C LYS A 62 -6.12 -22.56 3.48
N GLU A 63 -6.09 -21.95 2.29
CA GLU A 63 -7.27 -21.33 1.70
C GLU A 63 -8.34 -22.37 1.35
N ASP A 64 -9.59 -21.90 1.34
CA ASP A 64 -10.75 -22.66 0.86
C ASP A 64 -10.68 -22.86 -0.67
N SER A 65 -11.59 -23.68 -1.17
CA SER A 65 -11.88 -23.94 -2.56
C SER A 65 -11.88 -22.68 -3.44
N ILE A 66 -11.14 -22.79 -4.54
CA ILE A 66 -11.10 -21.81 -5.62
C ILE A 66 -11.94 -22.32 -6.79
N ARG A 67 -12.54 -21.41 -7.55
CA ARG A 67 -13.33 -21.76 -8.73
C ARG A 67 -12.41 -22.24 -9.86
N THR A 68 -12.69 -23.42 -10.43
CA THR A 68 -11.83 -24.05 -11.46
C THR A 68 -12.52 -24.20 -12.83
N ASP A 69 -13.72 -23.66 -13.01
CA ASP A 69 -14.56 -23.80 -14.21
C ASP A 69 -14.00 -23.12 -15.48
N TYR A 70 -13.18 -22.08 -15.33
CA TYR A 70 -12.53 -21.35 -16.43
C TYR A 70 -10.99 -21.36 -16.34
N SER A 71 -10.40 -22.36 -15.67
CA SER A 71 -8.95 -22.39 -15.51
C SER A 71 -8.24 -22.74 -16.82
N ALA A 72 -7.42 -21.81 -17.33
CA ALA A 72 -6.58 -22.06 -18.51
C ALA A 72 -5.47 -23.08 -18.22
N LEU A 73 -5.01 -23.16 -16.98
CA LEU A 73 -3.99 -24.10 -16.52
C LEU A 73 -4.46 -24.79 -15.25
N ASN A 74 -4.28 -26.10 -15.19
CA ASN A 74 -4.61 -26.90 -14.01
C ASN A 74 -3.34 -27.52 -13.43
N LEU A 75 -3.29 -27.64 -12.10
CA LEU A 75 -2.16 -28.22 -11.40
C LEU A 75 -2.35 -29.73 -11.24
N ALA A 76 -1.31 -30.49 -11.52
CA ALA A 76 -1.25 -31.93 -11.25
C ALA A 76 0.15 -32.31 -10.78
N GLY A 77 0.23 -33.13 -9.73
CA GLY A 77 1.50 -33.65 -9.24
C GLY A 77 1.56 -33.79 -7.72
N PHE A 78 2.73 -34.15 -7.24
CA PHE A 78 3.04 -34.26 -5.82
C PHE A 78 4.40 -33.65 -5.52
N ILE A 79 4.48 -32.85 -4.46
CA ILE A 79 5.73 -32.27 -3.97
C ILE A 79 5.79 -32.37 -2.45
N ASN A 80 6.99 -32.61 -1.93
CA ASN A 80 7.29 -32.51 -0.50
C ASN A 80 8.18 -31.29 -0.28
N ASP A 81 7.54 -30.16 -0.01
CA ASP A 81 8.21 -28.89 0.20
C ASP A 81 8.72 -28.77 1.65
N PRO A 82 9.94 -28.25 1.91
CA PRO A 82 10.47 -28.13 3.27
C PRO A 82 9.69 -27.14 4.16
N VAL A 83 8.98 -26.17 3.57
CA VAL A 83 8.20 -25.15 4.27
C VAL A 83 6.73 -25.56 4.35
N PHE A 84 6.13 -25.98 3.24
CA PHE A 84 4.70 -26.29 3.15
C PHE A 84 4.36 -27.78 3.37
N GLY A 85 5.36 -28.65 3.39
CA GLY A 85 5.17 -30.09 3.54
C GLY A 85 4.65 -30.77 2.27
N ARG A 86 3.94 -31.88 2.45
CA ARG A 86 3.45 -32.73 1.37
C ARG A 86 2.19 -32.13 0.73
N THR A 87 2.31 -31.70 -0.51
CA THR A 87 1.20 -31.17 -1.31
C THR A 87 0.95 -32.09 -2.50
N LYS A 88 -0.31 -32.50 -2.67
CA LYS A 88 -0.79 -33.27 -3.81
C LYS A 88 -1.84 -32.45 -4.55
N SER A 89 -1.72 -32.37 -5.87
CA SER A 89 -2.70 -31.72 -6.72
C SER A 89 -3.16 -32.63 -7.86
N GLY A 90 -4.40 -32.46 -8.26
CA GLY A 90 -5.04 -33.12 -9.39
C GLY A 90 -6.29 -32.34 -9.78
N PHE A 91 -6.76 -32.56 -11.00
CA PHE A 91 -7.90 -31.84 -11.55
C PHE A 91 -8.85 -32.79 -12.26
N PHE A 92 -10.09 -32.34 -12.40
CA PHE A 92 -11.11 -33.00 -13.19
C PHE A 92 -11.18 -32.33 -14.56
N ALA A 93 -11.32 -33.14 -15.61
CA ALA A 93 -11.50 -32.66 -16.97
C ALA A 93 -12.82 -33.18 -17.51
N GLN A 94 -13.61 -32.29 -18.10
CA GLN A 94 -14.82 -32.66 -18.84
C GLN A 94 -14.53 -32.50 -20.33
N TYR A 95 -14.85 -33.53 -21.11
CA TYR A 95 -14.89 -33.40 -22.56
C TYR A 95 -16.21 -32.78 -22.99
N ARG A 96 -16.15 -31.66 -23.71
CA ARG A 96 -17.30 -31.02 -24.34
C ARG A 96 -17.03 -30.89 -25.83
N MET A 97 -18.01 -31.26 -26.65
CA MET A 97 -17.91 -31.04 -28.09
C MET A 97 -17.96 -29.53 -28.39
N ASN A 98 -17.13 -29.09 -29.34
CA ASN A 98 -17.09 -27.68 -29.78
C ASN A 98 -18.29 -27.30 -30.67
N SER A 99 -19.06 -28.29 -31.13
CA SER A 99 -20.20 -28.15 -32.02
C SER A 99 -21.30 -29.11 -31.59
N ASP A 100 -22.53 -28.62 -31.58
CA ASP A 100 -23.71 -29.39 -31.17
C ASP A 100 -24.36 -30.16 -32.34
N ASN A 101 -23.84 -30.03 -33.58
CA ASN A 101 -24.46 -30.61 -34.78
C ASN A 101 -23.50 -31.49 -35.59
N ILE A 102 -22.85 -32.44 -34.92
CA ILE A 102 -22.06 -33.48 -35.57
C ILE A 102 -22.94 -34.73 -35.70
N ASP A 103 -23.22 -35.14 -36.93
CA ASP A 103 -23.92 -36.39 -37.23
C ASP A 103 -22.90 -37.54 -37.28
N PHE A 104 -23.01 -38.46 -36.33
CA PHE A 104 -22.18 -39.66 -36.27
C PHE A 104 -22.88 -40.90 -36.88
N GLY A 105 -24.07 -40.74 -37.46
CA GLY A 105 -24.88 -41.81 -38.02
C GLY A 105 -25.69 -42.59 -36.98
N GLU A 106 -26.20 -43.76 -37.39
CA GLU A 106 -27.00 -44.62 -36.51
C GLU A 106 -26.10 -45.36 -35.49
N ASN A 107 -26.39 -45.19 -34.20
CA ASN A 107 -25.73 -45.86 -33.07
C ASN A 107 -24.19 -45.73 -33.03
N PRO A 108 -23.65 -44.50 -32.91
CA PRO A 108 -22.22 -44.30 -32.84
C PRO A 108 -21.62 -44.91 -31.56
N GLN A 109 -20.50 -45.63 -31.72
CA GLN A 109 -19.77 -46.25 -30.62
C GLN A 109 -18.39 -45.60 -30.53
N ILE A 110 -18.01 -45.16 -29.33
CA ILE A 110 -16.67 -44.64 -29.07
C ILE A 110 -15.73 -45.83 -28.88
N ASP A 111 -14.73 -45.95 -29.76
CA ASP A 111 -13.70 -46.99 -29.65
C ASP A 111 -12.58 -46.55 -28.68
N SER A 112 -12.09 -45.32 -28.82
CA SER A 112 -11.01 -44.80 -27.97
C SER A 112 -11.01 -43.29 -27.83
N VAL A 113 -10.39 -42.82 -26.74
CA VAL A 113 -10.16 -41.40 -26.46
C VAL A 113 -8.69 -41.22 -26.07
N VAL A 114 -8.03 -40.24 -26.69
CA VAL A 114 -6.64 -39.88 -26.38
C VAL A 114 -6.63 -38.53 -25.68
N LEU A 115 -6.11 -38.50 -24.44
CA LEU A 115 -5.88 -37.26 -23.70
C LEU A 115 -4.46 -36.75 -23.96
N SER A 116 -4.35 -35.56 -24.54
CA SER A 116 -3.08 -34.85 -24.73
C SER A 116 -3.08 -33.57 -23.90
N LEU A 117 -2.06 -33.41 -23.06
CA LEU A 117 -1.91 -32.24 -22.18
C LEU A 117 -0.56 -31.59 -22.45
N VAL A 118 -0.55 -30.26 -22.52
CA VAL A 118 0.67 -29.47 -22.65
C VAL A 118 1.02 -28.88 -21.29
N TYR A 119 2.29 -28.95 -20.92
CA TYR A 119 2.79 -28.30 -19.72
C TYR A 119 2.85 -26.78 -19.92
N GLY A 120 2.09 -26.04 -19.11
CA GLY A 120 2.16 -24.57 -19.08
C GLY A 120 3.24 -24.01 -18.13
N GLY A 121 3.79 -24.86 -17.26
CA GLY A 121 4.80 -24.48 -16.26
C GLY A 121 5.08 -25.63 -15.29
N TYR A 122 6.07 -25.44 -14.42
CA TYR A 122 6.43 -26.39 -13.39
C TYR A 122 6.88 -25.66 -12.12
N TYR A 123 6.78 -26.35 -10.98
CA TYR A 123 7.28 -25.89 -9.69
C TYR A 123 7.97 -27.05 -8.98
N GLY A 124 9.17 -26.82 -8.47
CA GLY A 124 10.01 -27.86 -7.86
C GLY A 124 11.04 -28.48 -8.82
N ASP A 125 11.60 -29.62 -8.42
CA ASP A 125 12.61 -30.35 -9.17
C ASP A 125 11.99 -31.14 -10.34
N THR A 126 12.42 -30.83 -11.56
CA THR A 126 11.95 -31.48 -12.80
C THR A 126 12.61 -32.82 -13.09
N LEU A 127 13.69 -33.16 -12.37
CA LEU A 127 14.39 -34.44 -12.52
C LEU A 127 13.72 -35.56 -11.72
N THR A 128 12.88 -35.21 -10.75
CA THR A 128 12.15 -36.17 -9.93
C THR A 128 10.95 -36.74 -10.71
N PRO A 129 10.90 -38.07 -10.98
CA PRO A 129 9.80 -38.67 -11.72
C PRO A 129 8.46 -38.54 -10.99
N GLN A 130 7.41 -38.17 -11.72
CA GLN A 130 6.05 -38.06 -11.21
C GLN A 130 5.17 -39.17 -11.78
N THR A 131 4.34 -39.80 -10.94
CA THR A 131 3.34 -40.78 -11.40
C THR A 131 1.97 -40.12 -11.46
N ILE A 132 1.46 -39.92 -12.68
CA ILE A 132 0.12 -39.37 -12.90
C ILE A 132 -0.84 -40.53 -13.23
N ARG A 133 -2.02 -40.53 -12.59
CA ARG A 133 -3.07 -41.51 -12.86
C ARG A 133 -4.27 -40.78 -13.44
N VAL A 134 -4.73 -41.24 -14.59
CA VAL A 134 -5.96 -40.79 -15.23
C VAL A 134 -7.02 -41.84 -14.96
N MET A 135 -8.17 -41.41 -14.45
CA MET A 135 -9.26 -42.29 -14.04
C MET A 135 -10.58 -41.67 -14.49
N GLU A 136 -11.52 -42.53 -14.85
CA GLU A 136 -12.91 -42.13 -15.10
C GLU A 136 -13.56 -41.66 -13.79
N ILE A 137 -14.34 -40.59 -13.87
CA ILE A 137 -15.18 -40.14 -12.76
C ILE A 137 -16.42 -41.03 -12.73
N LYS A 138 -16.60 -41.76 -11.63
CA LYS A 138 -17.87 -42.45 -11.38
C LYS A 138 -18.83 -41.47 -10.75
N ASP A 139 -20.04 -41.34 -11.30
CA ASP A 139 -21.13 -40.69 -10.58
C ASP A 139 -21.46 -41.51 -9.33
N SER A 140 -21.57 -40.83 -8.19
CA SER A 140 -21.91 -41.40 -6.88
C SER A 140 -23.41 -41.44 -6.65
#